data_AF-A0A150UR94-F1
#
_entry.id   AF-A0A150UR94-F1
#
_cell.length_a   1.000
_cell.length_b   1.000
_cell.length_c   1.000
_cell.angle_alpha   90.00
_cell.angle_beta   90.00
_cell.angle_gamma   90.00
#
_symmetry.space_group_name_H-M   'P 1'
#
loop_
_entity.id
_entity.type
_entity.pdbx_description
1 polymer ?
#
loop_
_entity_poly.entity_id
_entity_poly.type
_entity_poly.pdbx_seq_one_letter_code
_entity_poly.pdbx_strand_id
1 'polypeptide(L)' 'RASQSPNYASIAKKHGVERTTLSRRARAIHSSRTAQYERQQRTLINYINKLSEAGLPPTPAMVCHFA' A
#
# COMPACT_ATOMS: atom_id res chain seq x y z
N ARG A 1 13.93 21.10 21.25
CA ARG A 1 14.93 20.81 20.20
C ARG A 1 14.26 21.07 18.86
N ALA A 2 14.63 22.13 18.14
CA ALA A 2 14.12 22.35 16.79
C ALA A 2 14.64 21.21 15.90
N SER A 3 13.75 20.31 15.45
CA SER A 3 14.09 19.28 14.48
C SER A 3 14.44 19.99 13.18
N GLN A 4 15.73 19.99 12.81
CA GLN A 4 16.14 20.46 11.49
C GLN A 4 15.42 19.60 10.45
N SER A 5 14.41 20.18 9.81
CA SER A 5 13.68 19.49 8.74
C SER A 5 14.70 19.18 7.63
N PRO A 6 14.82 17.92 7.19
CA PRO A 6 15.75 17.56 6.14
C PRO A 6 15.51 18.45 4.92
N ASN A 7 16.57 19.06 4.37
CA ASN A 7 16.45 19.83 3.14
C ASN A 7 16.22 18.84 1.97
N TYR A 8 14.97 18.45 1.75
CA TYR A 8 14.61 17.50 0.70
C TYR A 8 14.98 18.01 -0.69
N ALA A 9 15.11 19.32 -0.91
CA ALA A 9 15.49 19.89 -2.20
C ALA A 9 16.97 19.62 -2.54
N SER A 10 17.88 19.76 -1.58
CA SER A 10 19.31 19.46 -1.81
C SER A 10 19.54 17.96 -1.99
N ILE A 11 18.86 17.12 -1.22
CA ILE A 11 18.93 15.66 -1.33
C ILE A 11 18.33 15.18 -2.67
N ALA A 12 17.18 15.74 -3.06
CA ALA A 12 16.54 15.48 -4.35
C ALA A 12 17.49 15.78 -5.52
N LYS A 13 18.11 16.97 -5.51
CA LYS A 13 19.06 17.39 -6.55
C LYS A 13 20.30 16.49 -6.60
N LYS A 14 20.83 16.07 -5.44
CA LYS A 14 22.00 15.19 -5.36
C LYS A 14 21.73 13.79 -5.95
N HIS A 15 20.53 13.26 -5.74
CA HIS A 15 20.18 11.89 -6.14
C HIS A 15 19.33 11.81 -7.42
N GLY A 16 19.01 12.93 -8.06
CA GLY A 16 18.17 12.97 -9.25
C GLY A 16 16.73 12.51 -8.99
N VAL A 17 16.25 12.62 -7.75
CA VAL A 17 14.91 12.18 -7.35
C VAL A 17 14.03 13.40 -7.14
N GLU A 18 12.76 13.30 -7.48
CA GLU A 18 11.80 14.39 -7.33
C GLU A 18 11.51 14.67 -5.84
N ARG A 19 11.50 15.96 -5.44
CA ARG A 19 11.42 16.36 -4.02
C ARG A 19 10.18 15.81 -3.32
N THR A 20 9.02 15.76 -4.00
CA THR A 20 7.80 15.25 -3.36
C THR A 20 7.88 13.74 -3.12
N THR A 21 8.70 13.00 -3.84
CA THR A 21 8.97 11.58 -3.57
C THR A 21 9.64 11.37 -2.22
N LEU A 22 10.68 12.16 -1.90
CA LEU A 22 11.32 12.12 -0.58
C LEU A 22 10.37 12.58 0.54
N SER A 23 9.60 13.63 0.29
CA SER A 23 8.61 14.13 1.26
C SER A 23 7.50 13.12 1.54
N ARG A 24 6.97 12.44 0.51
CA ARG A 24 5.96 11.39 0.64
C ARG A 24 6.49 10.20 1.44
N ARG A 25 7.74 9.80 1.21
CA ARG A 25 8.41 8.75 1.98
C ARG A 25 8.57 9.13 3.45
N ALA A 26 9.03 10.35 3.75
CA ALA A 26 9.22 10.82 5.12
C ALA A 26 7.90 10.93 5.91
N ARG A 27 6.78 11.20 5.22
CA ARG A 27 5.44 11.23 5.80
C ARG A 27 4.74 9.85 5.82
N ALA A 28 5.45 8.78 5.45
CA ALA A 28 4.90 7.43 5.32
C ALA A 28 3.63 7.34 4.46
N ILE A 29 3.46 8.25 3.49
CA ILE A 29 2.30 8.26 2.59
C ILE A 29 2.36 7.10 1.60
N HIS A 30 3.58 6.69 1.21
CA HIS A 30 3.77 5.57 0.30
C HIS A 30 3.85 4.26 1.11
N SER A 31 2.90 3.35 0.88
CA SER A 31 2.99 1.98 1.38
C SER A 31 4.06 1.20 0.63
N SER A 32 4.73 0.26 1.30
CA SER A 32 5.54 -0.71 0.57
C SER A 32 4.65 -1.59 -0.30
N ARG A 33 5.23 -2.12 -1.39
CA ARG A 33 4.57 -3.14 -2.22
C ARG A 33 4.11 -4.35 -1.40
N THR A 34 4.91 -4.74 -0.39
CA THR A 34 4.54 -5.81 0.54
C THR A 34 3.30 -5.45 1.35
N ALA A 35 3.23 -4.25 1.93
CA ALA A 35 2.07 -3.81 2.70
C ALA A 35 0.80 -3.70 1.84
N GLN A 36 0.94 -3.34 0.57
CA GLN A 36 -0.17 -3.35 -0.37
C GLN A 36 -0.66 -4.78 -0.66
N TYR A 37 0.25 -5.71 -0.89
CA TYR A 37 -0.07 -7.12 -1.14
C TYR A 37 -0.78 -7.77 0.07
N GLU A 38 -0.26 -7.56 1.28
CA GLU A 38 -0.88 -8.01 2.53
C GLU A 38 -2.32 -7.48 2.70
N ARG A 39 -2.56 -6.20 2.34
CA ARG A 39 -3.89 -5.61 2.36
C ARG A 39 -4.83 -6.27 1.34
N GLN A 40 -4.35 -6.54 0.13
CA GLN A 40 -5.13 -7.24 -0.90
C GLN A 40 -5.50 -8.66 -0.46
N GLN A 41 -4.53 -9.41 0.07
CA GLN A 41 -4.76 -10.76 0.59
C GLN A 41 -5.80 -10.78 1.71
N ARG A 42 -5.69 -9.86 2.68
CA ARG A 42 -6.68 -9.75 3.77
C ARG A 42 -8.08 -9.43 3.26
N THR A 43 -8.18 -8.56 2.26
CA THR A 43 -9.47 -8.20 1.67
C THR A 43 -10.09 -9.40 0.94
N LEU A 44 -9.26 -10.18 0.23
CA LEU A 44 -9.70 -11.40 -0.42
C LEU A 44 -10.18 -12.46 0.57
N ILE A 45 -9.43 -12.69 1.66
CA ILE A 45 -9.84 -13.62 2.73
C ILE A 45 -11.19 -13.20 3.34
N ASN A 46 -11.37 -11.90 3.61
CA ASN A 46 -12.63 -11.38 4.12
C ASN A 46 -13.79 -11.57 3.12
N TYR A 47 -13.52 -11.42 1.82
CA TYR A 47 -14.51 -11.67 0.78
C TYR A 47 -14.91 -13.16 0.73
N ILE A 48 -13.94 -14.05 0.78
CA ILE A 48 -14.16 -15.50 0.85
C ILE A 48 -15.01 -15.86 2.06
N ASN A 49 -14.67 -15.35 3.25
CA ASN A 49 -15.43 -15.62 4.47
C ASN A 49 -16.89 -15.15 4.36
N LYS A 50 -17.12 -13.94 3.82
CA LYS A 50 -18.48 -13.41 3.59
C LYS A 50 -19.30 -14.29 2.65
N LEU A 51 -18.69 -14.84 1.60
CA LEU A 51 -19.37 -15.77 0.70
C LEU A 51 -19.76 -17.06 1.44
N SER A 52 -18.82 -17.63 2.19
CA SER A 52 -19.08 -18.83 2.99
C SER A 52 -20.17 -18.63 4.04
N GLU A 53 -20.17 -17.49 4.74
CA GLU A 53 -21.24 -17.12 5.69
C GLU A 53 -22.61 -16.95 5.01
N ALA A 54 -22.63 -16.48 3.76
CA ALA A 54 -23.84 -16.38 2.95
C ALA A 54 -24.30 -17.72 2.35
N GLY A 55 -23.61 -18.83 2.65
CA GLY A 55 -23.90 -20.15 2.08
C GLY A 55 -23.48 -20.30 0.61
N LEU A 56 -22.70 -19.36 0.08
CA LEU A 56 -22.17 -19.39 -1.27
C LEU A 56 -20.74 -19.95 -1.24
N PRO A 57 -20.49 -21.13 -1.82
CA PRO A 57 -19.12 -21.64 -1.90
C PRO A 57 -18.29 -20.71 -2.79
N PRO A 58 -17.14 -20.20 -2.31
CA PRO A 58 -16.27 -19.36 -3.12
C PRO A 58 -15.71 -20.17 -4.28
N THR A 59 -16.07 -19.80 -5.51
CA THR A 59 -15.56 -20.48 -6.72
C THR A 59 -14.26 -19.83 -7.21
N PRO A 60 -13.39 -20.57 -7.91
CA PRO A 60 -12.17 -20.00 -8.49
C PRO A 60 -12.43 -18.80 -9.40
N ALA A 61 -13.55 -18.79 -10.13
CA ALA A 61 -13.95 -17.67 -10.98
C ALA A 61 -14.25 -16.39 -10.18
N MET A 62 -14.88 -16.52 -9.00
CA MET A 62 -15.17 -15.38 -8.10
C MET A 62 -13.90 -14.84 -7.45
N VAL A 63 -12.94 -15.71 -7.14
CA VAL A 63 -11.63 -15.32 -6.60
C VAL A 63 -10.77 -14.65 -7.67
N CYS A 64 -10.76 -15.15 -8.91
CA CYS A 64 -10.00 -14.55 -10.02
C CYS A 64 -10.55 -13.19 -10.47
N HIS A 65 -11.86 -12.96 -10.38
CA HIS A 65 -12.49 -11.67 -10.70
C HIS A 65 -12.51 -10.69 -9.52
N PHE A 66 -11.94 -11.06 -8.38
CA PHE A 66 -11.78 -10.14 -7.27
C PHE A 66 -10.69 -9.10 -7.63
N ALA A 67 -11.13 -7.85 -7.77
CA ALA A 67 -10.44 -6.69 -8.37
C ALA A 67 -8.94 -6.51 -8.01
#